data_AF-A0A397SSR4-F1
#
_entry.id   AF-A0A397SSR4-F1
#
_cell.length_a   1.000
_cell.length_b   1.000
_cell.length_c   1.000
_cell.angle_alpha   90.00
_cell.angle_beta   90.00
_cell.angle_gamma   90.00
#
_symmetry.space_group_name_H-M   'P 1'
#
loop_
_entity.id
_entity.type
_entity.pdbx_description
1 polymer ?
#
loop_
_entity_poly.entity_id
_entity_poly.type
_entity_poly.pdbx_seq_one_letter_code
_entity_poly.pdbx_strand_id
1 'polypeptide(L)'
;MEAINHQEPVPQWYKKLQTEVSIGPNQVLTSPLKNPISKALPSSSIPNDLSISYYRHRTKIWISFWDPRINDIIVGRIIEIFNPQQGINTAYIEHWKYNPLEQDRLLNTPKKLIPIFTSCSGCNRHTYFYRDLRPKCVINIPLYNLHRISLQHKNYNPFSHLTISFRNYIITKDPFCSLRVTTYNLYR
;
A
#
# COMPACT_ATOMS: atom_id res chain seq x y z
N MET A 1 38.60 14.95 7.87
CA MET A 1 38.37 13.51 7.66
C MET A 1 37.58 13.38 6.38
N GLU A 2 38.28 13.02 5.31
CA GLU A 2 37.74 12.89 3.96
C GLU A 2 36.91 11.62 3.86
N ALA A 3 35.72 11.72 3.28
CA ALA A 3 34.88 10.57 3.00
C ALA A 3 35.58 9.71 1.92
N ILE A 4 35.77 8.42 2.23
CA ILE A 4 36.30 7.43 1.31
C ILE A 4 35.33 7.32 0.13
N ASN A 5 35.72 7.91 -0.99
CA ASN A 5 34.95 7.91 -2.23
C ASN A 5 35.13 6.55 -2.90
N HIS A 6 34.27 5.58 -2.58
CA HIS A 6 34.22 4.32 -3.30
C HIS A 6 33.71 4.59 -4.72
N GLN A 7 34.61 4.99 -5.62
CA GLN A 7 34.34 5.08 -7.06
C GLN A 7 34.31 3.66 -7.64
N GLU A 8 33.22 2.96 -7.39
CA GLU A 8 32.92 1.76 -8.16
C GLU A 8 32.83 2.11 -9.65
N PRO A 9 33.25 1.21 -10.56
CA PRO A 9 33.17 1.44 -11.98
C PRO A 9 31.72 1.65 -12.39
N VAL A 10 31.43 2.86 -12.89
CA VAL A 10 30.10 3.23 -13.36
C VAL A 10 29.64 2.22 -14.43
N PRO A 11 28.54 1.48 -14.19
CA PRO A 11 28.08 0.46 -15.11
C PRO A 11 27.79 1.02 -16.52
N GLN A 12 28.12 0.25 -17.56
CA GLN A 12 27.93 0.71 -18.94
C GLN A 12 26.46 1.02 -19.27
N TRP A 13 25.51 0.30 -18.66
CA TRP A 13 24.08 0.58 -18.85
C TRP A 13 23.70 1.98 -18.33
N TYR A 14 24.33 2.45 -17.25
CA TYR A 14 24.06 3.76 -16.66
C TYR A 14 24.64 4.87 -17.52
N LYS A 15 25.88 4.70 -18.03
CA LYS A 15 26.48 5.62 -19.01
C LYS A 15 25.60 5.77 -20.23
N LYS A 16 25.07 4.66 -20.75
CA LYS A 16 24.17 4.64 -21.91
C LYS A 16 22.87 5.43 -21.66
N LEU A 17 22.27 5.29 -20.47
CA LEU A 17 21.07 6.06 -20.11
C LEU A 17 21.35 7.55 -20.01
N GLN A 18 22.51 7.93 -19.43
CA GLN A 18 22.92 9.33 -19.35
C GLN A 18 23.10 9.95 -20.73
N THR A 19 23.77 9.25 -21.64
CA THR A 19 24.12 9.80 -22.96
C THR A 19 22.99 9.77 -23.96
N GLU A 20 22.14 8.74 -23.96
CA GLU A 20 21.17 8.51 -25.05
C GLU A 20 19.74 8.93 -24.69
N VAL A 21 19.40 8.98 -23.40
CA VAL A 21 17.99 9.03 -22.97
C VAL A 21 17.71 10.12 -21.93
N SER A 22 18.73 10.86 -21.46
CA SER A 22 18.57 11.88 -20.43
C SER A 22 19.00 13.29 -20.88
N ILE A 23 18.32 14.34 -20.40
CA ILE A 23 18.67 15.74 -20.65
C ILE A 23 18.80 16.50 -19.32
N GLY A 24 19.79 17.40 -19.29
CA GLY A 24 19.96 18.39 -18.23
C GLY A 24 20.62 17.84 -16.96
N PRO A 25 20.94 18.73 -16.00
CA PRO A 25 21.63 18.36 -14.76
C PRO A 25 20.82 17.42 -13.86
N ASN A 26 19.49 17.42 -14.04
CA ASN A 26 18.56 16.57 -13.31
C ASN A 26 18.33 15.18 -13.97
N GLN A 27 19.05 14.88 -15.07
CA GLN A 27 18.98 13.60 -15.80
C GLN A 27 17.54 13.16 -16.13
N VAL A 28 16.72 14.10 -16.61
CA VAL A 28 15.31 13.83 -16.93
C VAL A 28 15.24 13.00 -18.19
N LEU A 29 14.46 11.92 -18.18
CA LEU A 29 14.28 11.06 -19.34
C LEU A 29 13.52 11.79 -20.45
N THR A 30 14.03 11.72 -21.67
CA THR A 30 13.41 12.33 -22.86
C THR A 30 12.23 11.52 -23.38
N SER A 31 12.18 10.23 -23.06
CA SER A 31 11.11 9.33 -23.44
C SER A 31 11.00 8.16 -22.45
N PRO A 32 9.82 7.55 -22.30
CA PRO A 32 9.66 6.34 -21.49
C PRO A 32 10.54 5.20 -22.01
N LEU A 33 11.21 4.47 -21.12
CA LEU A 33 12.03 3.32 -21.50
C LEU A 33 11.16 2.22 -22.14
N LYS A 34 11.41 1.89 -23.41
CA LYS A 34 10.65 0.87 -24.17
C LYS A 34 10.77 -0.54 -23.58
N ASN A 35 11.93 -0.87 -23.01
CA ASN A 35 12.24 -2.15 -22.38
C ASN A 35 13.07 -1.91 -21.12
N PRO A 36 12.45 -1.62 -19.95
CA PRO A 36 13.22 -1.48 -18.72
C PRO A 36 13.97 -2.79 -18.44
N ILE A 37 15.27 -2.68 -18.12
CA ILE A 37 16.11 -3.82 -17.75
C ILE A 37 15.75 -4.25 -16.33
N SER A 38 14.54 -4.76 -16.12
CA SER A 38 14.13 -5.44 -14.89
C SER A 38 13.89 -6.90 -15.24
N LYS A 39 14.97 -7.65 -15.55
CA LYS A 39 14.89 -9.08 -15.88
C LYS A 39 14.73 -10.00 -14.67
N ALA A 40 14.80 -9.48 -13.46
CA ALA A 40 14.33 -10.16 -12.27
C ALA A 40 14.15 -9.12 -11.17
N LEU A 41 13.19 -9.34 -10.28
CA LEU A 41 13.17 -8.67 -8.99
C LEU A 41 14.50 -9.01 -8.31
N PRO A 42 15.36 -8.04 -7.94
CA PRO A 42 16.46 -8.35 -7.06
C PRO A 42 15.85 -8.91 -5.78
N SER A 43 16.13 -10.19 -5.49
CA SER A 43 15.92 -10.73 -4.15
C SER A 43 16.92 -10.03 -3.26
N SER A 44 16.54 -8.87 -2.70
CA SER A 44 17.36 -8.20 -1.71
C SER A 44 17.42 -9.10 -0.48
N SER A 45 18.53 -9.81 -0.29
CA SER A 45 18.91 -10.28 1.04
C SER A 45 19.26 -9.03 1.83
N ILE A 46 18.35 -8.61 2.70
CA ILE A 46 18.63 -7.51 3.62
C ILE A 46 19.77 -7.97 4.54
N PRO A 47 20.82 -7.16 4.76
CA PRO A 47 21.79 -7.45 5.80
C PRO A 47 21.03 -7.69 7.12
N ASN A 48 21.28 -8.82 7.80
CA ASN A 48 20.70 -9.06 9.11
C ASN A 48 21.28 -8.06 10.11
N ASP A 49 20.66 -6.89 10.19
CA ASP A 49 20.86 -5.98 11.31
C ASP A 49 20.10 -6.55 12.51
N LEU A 50 20.84 -7.11 13.47
CA LEU A 50 20.29 -7.69 14.70
C LEU A 50 19.51 -6.65 15.54
N SER A 51 19.64 -5.34 15.23
CA SER A 51 18.91 -4.26 15.88
C SER A 51 17.50 -4.02 15.34
N ILE A 52 17.13 -4.70 14.25
CA ILE A 52 15.87 -4.50 13.55
C ILE A 52 15.19 -5.84 13.33
N SER A 53 13.95 -5.97 13.80
CA SER A 53 13.13 -7.14 13.47
C SER A 53 12.00 -6.77 12.51
N TYR A 54 11.89 -7.54 11.45
CA TYR A 54 10.77 -7.49 10.52
C TYR A 54 9.89 -8.71 10.73
N TYR A 55 8.61 -8.47 10.97
CA TYR A 55 7.65 -9.52 11.23
C TYR A 55 6.58 -9.55 10.13
N ARG A 56 6.46 -10.71 9.47
CA ARG A 56 5.39 -10.99 8.52
C ARG A 56 4.40 -11.93 9.18
N HIS A 57 3.18 -11.44 9.42
CA HIS A 57 2.14 -12.26 10.00
C HIS A 57 1.71 -13.35 9.01
N ARG A 58 1.56 -14.60 9.47
CA ARG A 58 1.15 -15.72 8.60
C ARG A 58 -0.29 -15.58 8.10
N THR A 59 -1.16 -14.99 8.92
CA THR A 59 -2.55 -14.70 8.53
C THR A 59 -2.70 -13.25 8.11
N LYS A 60 -3.66 -13.00 7.20
CA LYS A 60 -3.96 -11.65 6.71
C LYS A 60 -4.64 -10.84 7.81
N ILE A 61 -4.00 -9.79 8.28
CA ILE A 61 -4.58 -8.82 9.22
C ILE A 61 -5.06 -7.62 8.43
N TRP A 62 -6.34 -7.31 8.56
CA TRP A 62 -6.97 -6.14 7.97
C TRP A 62 -7.13 -5.06 9.02
N ILE A 63 -6.84 -3.83 8.62
CA ILE A 63 -6.85 -2.67 9.49
C ILE A 63 -7.58 -1.50 8.84
N SER A 64 -7.95 -0.55 9.69
CA SER A 64 -8.34 0.81 9.34
C SER A 64 -7.57 1.79 10.21
N PHE A 65 -7.30 2.99 9.70
CA PHE A 65 -6.80 4.11 10.51
C PHE A 65 -7.34 5.42 9.96
N TRP A 66 -7.42 6.45 10.82
CA TRP A 66 -7.89 7.76 10.41
C TRP A 66 -6.72 8.59 9.89
N ASP A 67 -6.87 9.13 8.69
CA ASP A 67 -5.87 10.02 8.10
C ASP A 67 -6.37 11.47 8.17
N PRO A 68 -5.87 12.27 9.12
CA PRO A 68 -6.37 13.64 9.36
C PRO A 68 -6.11 14.57 8.17
N ARG A 69 -5.14 14.26 7.31
CA ARG A 69 -4.78 15.09 6.16
C ARG A 69 -5.75 14.92 4.98
N ILE A 70 -6.47 13.80 4.89
CA ILE A 70 -7.60 13.64 3.93
C ILE A 70 -8.96 13.67 4.62
N ASN A 71 -8.99 13.78 5.96
CA ASN A 71 -10.20 13.73 6.76
C ASN A 71 -11.06 12.48 6.47
N ASP A 72 -10.38 11.34 6.29
CA ASP A 72 -11.02 10.08 5.93
C ASP A 72 -10.22 8.88 6.43
N ILE A 73 -10.84 7.70 6.37
CA ILE A 73 -10.20 6.45 6.75
C ILE A 73 -9.34 5.90 5.62
N ILE A 74 -8.24 5.28 6.01
CA ILE A 74 -7.46 4.40 5.15
C ILE A 74 -7.68 2.96 5.62
N VAL A 75 -8.06 2.11 4.67
CA VAL A 75 -8.23 0.68 4.89
C VAL A 75 -7.09 -0.06 4.21
N GLY A 76 -6.61 -1.12 4.86
CA GLY A 76 -5.57 -1.92 4.23
C GLY A 76 -5.26 -3.21 4.94
N ARG A 77 -4.34 -3.94 4.34
CA ARG A 77 -3.84 -5.22 4.82
C ARG A 77 -2.39 -5.07 5.24
N ILE A 78 -2.06 -5.48 6.47
CA ILE A 78 -0.67 -5.51 6.91
C ILE A 78 0.11 -6.51 6.05
N ILE A 79 1.19 -6.02 5.44
CA ILE A 79 2.16 -6.82 4.70
C ILE A 79 3.28 -7.24 5.65
N GLU A 80 3.77 -6.29 6.44
CA GLU A 80 4.94 -6.44 7.28
C GLU A 80 4.90 -5.43 8.41
N ILE A 81 5.41 -5.82 9.58
CA ILE A 81 5.61 -4.96 10.74
C ILE A 81 7.12 -4.76 10.91
N PHE A 82 7.53 -3.52 11.08
CA PHE A 82 8.88 -3.10 11.38
C PHE A 82 8.97 -2.71 12.86
N ASN A 83 9.78 -3.44 13.61
CA ASN A 83 10.03 -3.19 15.03
C ASN A 83 11.52 -2.87 15.23
N PRO A 84 11.88 -1.59 15.33
CA PRO A 84 13.25 -1.19 15.68
C PRO A 84 13.50 -1.43 17.18
N GLN A 85 14.76 -1.68 17.58
CA GLN A 85 15.13 -1.75 19.00
C GLN A 85 14.80 -0.46 19.78
N GLN A 86 14.90 0.69 19.12
CA GLN A 86 14.52 1.99 19.66
C GLN A 86 13.62 2.71 18.67
N GLY A 87 12.52 3.29 19.17
CA GLY A 87 11.57 4.06 18.37
C GLY A 87 10.20 3.40 18.29
N ILE A 88 9.43 3.83 17.28
CA ILE A 88 8.03 3.47 17.11
C ILE A 88 7.92 2.29 16.14
N ASN A 89 7.20 1.25 16.55
CA ASN A 89 6.83 0.15 15.67
C ASN A 89 5.93 0.68 14.55
N THR A 90 6.24 0.33 13.31
CA THR A 90 5.46 0.74 12.13
C THR A 90 5.03 -0.47 11.34
N ALA A 91 3.99 -0.32 10.52
CA ALA A 91 3.54 -1.37 9.63
C ALA A 91 3.45 -0.85 8.19
N TYR A 92 3.94 -1.69 7.28
CA TYR A 92 3.69 -1.55 5.85
C TYR A 92 2.34 -2.18 5.52
N ILE A 93 1.45 -1.35 5.01
CA ILE A 93 0.06 -1.70 4.75
C ILE A 93 -0.20 -1.60 3.25
N GLU A 94 -0.69 -2.67 2.64
CA GLU A 94 -1.27 -2.62 1.31
C GLU A 94 -2.58 -1.81 1.38
N HIS A 95 -2.67 -0.74 0.60
CA HIS A 95 -3.80 0.17 0.63
C HIS A 95 -4.97 -0.31 -0.25
N TRP A 96 -6.19 -0.25 0.31
CA TRP A 96 -7.45 -0.59 -0.34
C TRP A 96 -8.41 0.60 -0.26
N LYS A 97 -9.05 0.90 -1.39
CA LYS A 97 -9.95 2.05 -1.55
C LYS A 97 -11.41 1.60 -1.52
N TYR A 98 -12.25 2.37 -0.83
CA TYR A 98 -13.69 2.17 -0.87
C TYR A 98 -14.21 2.41 -2.29
N ASN A 99 -14.91 1.42 -2.83
CA ASN A 99 -15.36 1.41 -4.22
C ASN A 99 -16.72 0.69 -4.32
N PRO A 100 -17.81 1.33 -3.84
CA PRO A 100 -19.14 0.75 -3.91
C PRO A 100 -19.61 0.66 -5.37
N LEU A 101 -20.52 -0.29 -5.64
CA LEU A 101 -21.09 -0.44 -6.98
C LEU A 101 -22.03 0.73 -7.30
N GLU A 102 -22.00 1.24 -8.54
CA GLU A 102 -22.90 2.30 -8.97
C GLU A 102 -24.38 1.88 -8.88
N GLN A 103 -24.70 0.64 -9.23
CA GLN A 103 -26.06 0.12 -9.09
C GLN A 103 -26.52 0.10 -7.62
N ASP A 104 -25.62 -0.19 -6.68
CA ASP A 104 -25.92 -0.17 -5.25
C ASP A 104 -26.15 1.27 -4.76
N ARG A 105 -25.39 2.24 -5.27
CA ARG A 105 -25.57 3.68 -4.98
C ARG A 105 -26.93 4.22 -5.41
N LEU A 106 -27.49 3.71 -6.50
CA LEU A 106 -28.81 4.12 -7.00
C LEU A 106 -29.96 3.55 -6.14
N LEU A 107 -29.76 2.40 -5.53
CA LEU A 107 -30.80 1.66 -4.81
C LEU A 107 -30.78 1.91 -3.29
N ASN A 108 -29.62 2.25 -2.74
CA ASN A 108 -29.42 2.26 -1.30
C ASN A 108 -28.89 3.59 -0.75
N THR A 109 -29.27 3.88 0.50
CA THR A 109 -28.71 5.01 1.25
C THR A 109 -27.26 4.73 1.64
N PRO A 110 -26.42 5.76 1.92
CA PRO A 110 -25.01 5.58 2.26
C PRO A 110 -24.71 4.58 3.41
N LYS A 111 -25.64 4.44 4.36
CA LYS A 111 -25.52 3.48 5.48
C LYS A 111 -25.82 2.04 5.08
N LYS A 112 -26.56 1.83 3.99
CA LYS A 112 -26.95 0.53 3.44
C LYS A 112 -26.07 0.07 2.29
N LEU A 113 -25.15 0.92 1.81
CA LEU A 113 -24.21 0.55 0.76
C LEU A 113 -23.31 -0.59 1.22
N ILE A 114 -23.09 -1.53 0.30
CA ILE A 114 -22.20 -2.65 0.50
C ILE A 114 -20.77 -2.11 0.59
N PRO A 115 -20.03 -2.43 1.67
CA PRO A 115 -18.73 -1.82 1.92
C PRO A 115 -17.62 -2.53 1.12
N ILE A 116 -17.66 -2.38 -0.20
CA ILE A 116 -16.69 -2.98 -1.12
C ILE A 116 -15.42 -2.14 -1.15
N PHE A 117 -14.27 -2.80 -1.06
CA PHE A 117 -12.97 -2.18 -1.30
C PHE A 117 -12.19 -2.92 -2.37
N THR A 118 -11.47 -2.16 -3.19
CA THR A 118 -10.59 -2.66 -4.24
C THR A 118 -9.16 -2.21 -4.00
N SER A 119 -8.18 -2.96 -4.51
CA SER A 119 -6.77 -2.61 -4.33
C SER A 119 -6.46 -1.24 -4.95
N CYS A 120 -5.70 -0.41 -4.22
CA CYS A 120 -5.30 0.90 -4.71
C CYS A 120 -4.22 0.76 -5.79
N SER A 121 -4.40 1.46 -6.92
CA SER A 121 -3.44 1.51 -8.03
C SER A 121 -2.24 2.44 -7.82
N GLY A 122 -2.17 3.09 -6.67
CA GLY A 122 -1.23 4.16 -6.35
C GLY A 122 -1.98 5.42 -5.92
N CYS A 123 -1.51 6.07 -4.85
CA CYS A 123 -2.05 7.35 -4.38
C CYS A 123 -0.92 8.20 -3.83
N ASN A 124 -1.20 9.47 -3.53
CA ASN A 124 -0.21 10.41 -3.02
C ASN A 124 0.35 10.04 -1.62
N ARG A 125 -0.20 9.00 -0.97
CA ARG A 125 0.30 8.46 0.31
C ARG A 125 1.16 7.22 0.14
N HIS A 126 1.36 6.78 -1.09
CA HIS A 126 2.22 5.66 -1.40
C HIS A 126 3.62 5.90 -0.82
N THR A 127 4.08 4.95 -0.02
CA THR A 127 5.44 4.89 0.49
C THR A 127 6.19 3.83 -0.30
N TYR A 128 7.43 4.14 -0.69
CA TYR A 128 8.29 3.20 -1.38
C TYR A 128 8.49 1.92 -0.54
N PHE A 129 8.22 0.76 -1.14
CA PHE A 129 8.38 -0.53 -0.52
C PHE A 129 9.00 -1.51 -1.51
N TYR A 130 10.26 -1.90 -1.25
CA TYR A 130 11.04 -2.73 -2.18
C TYR A 130 10.97 -4.24 -1.88
N ARG A 131 10.47 -4.64 -0.71
CA ARG A 131 10.52 -6.04 -0.26
C ARG A 131 9.42 -6.94 -0.83
N ASP A 132 8.39 -6.36 -1.43
CA ASP A 132 7.33 -7.05 -2.18
C ASP A 132 6.77 -6.08 -3.23
N LEU A 133 6.92 -6.41 -4.52
CA LEU A 133 6.42 -5.55 -5.61
C LEU A 133 4.99 -5.89 -6.06
N ARG A 134 4.35 -6.92 -5.48
CA ARG A 134 2.95 -7.26 -5.78
C ARG A 134 1.95 -6.18 -5.34
N PRO A 135 2.04 -5.58 -4.13
CA PRO A 135 1.15 -4.50 -3.75
C PRO A 135 1.48 -3.23 -4.55
N LYS A 136 0.52 -2.76 -5.34
CA LYS A 136 0.66 -1.52 -6.13
C LYS A 136 0.69 -0.25 -5.26
N CYS A 137 0.12 -0.32 -4.06
CA CYS A 137 0.08 0.79 -3.14
C CYS A 137 0.38 0.33 -1.72
N VAL A 138 1.49 0.82 -1.16
CA VAL A 138 1.91 0.53 0.21
C VAL A 138 1.96 1.83 0.98
N ILE A 139 1.57 1.82 2.25
CA ILE A 139 1.64 2.97 3.15
C ILE A 139 2.32 2.52 4.43
N ASN A 140 3.27 3.30 4.93
CA ASN A 140 3.92 3.04 6.21
C ASN A 140 3.27 3.87 7.32
N ILE A 141 2.78 3.22 8.39
CA ILE A 141 2.03 3.87 9.48
C ILE A 141 2.46 3.33 10.84
N PRO A 142 2.55 4.16 11.89
CA PRO A 142 2.73 3.70 13.27
C PRO A 142 1.70 2.65 13.69
N LEU A 143 2.17 1.56 14.29
CA LEU A 143 1.34 0.42 14.65
C LEU A 143 0.21 0.79 15.61
N TYR A 144 0.45 1.73 16.54
CA TYR A 144 -0.54 2.18 17.52
C TYR A 144 -1.72 2.95 16.92
N ASN A 145 -1.60 3.45 15.67
CA ASN A 145 -2.70 4.10 14.96
C ASN A 145 -3.63 3.11 14.24
N LEU A 146 -3.28 1.82 14.22
CA LEU A 146 -3.99 0.83 13.42
C LEU A 146 -5.07 0.15 14.25
N HIS A 147 -6.27 0.13 13.70
CA HIS A 147 -7.41 -0.57 14.30
C HIS A 147 -7.80 -1.76 13.44
N ARG A 148 -7.85 -2.94 14.05
CA ARG A 148 -8.17 -4.18 13.35
C ARG A 148 -9.64 -4.17 12.91
N ILE A 149 -9.87 -4.56 11.66
CA ILE A 149 -11.21 -4.71 11.09
C ILE A 149 -11.47 -6.15 10.67
N SER A 150 -12.74 -6.53 10.63
CA SER A 150 -13.18 -7.85 10.18
C SER A 150 -13.73 -7.79 8.77
N LEU A 151 -13.37 -8.78 7.96
CA LEU A 151 -13.96 -8.98 6.65
C LEU A 151 -15.11 -9.98 6.70
N GLN A 152 -16.00 -9.87 5.72
CA GLN A 152 -16.97 -10.91 5.41
C GLN A 152 -16.28 -12.15 4.84
N HIS A 153 -16.91 -13.31 5.05
CA HIS A 153 -16.42 -14.56 4.48
C HIS A 153 -16.57 -14.54 2.95
N LYS A 154 -15.75 -15.30 2.22
CA LYS A 154 -15.81 -15.34 0.74
C LYS A 154 -17.17 -15.80 0.19
N ASN A 155 -17.93 -16.56 0.98
CA ASN A 155 -19.25 -17.05 0.62
C ASN A 155 -20.36 -16.03 0.89
N TYR A 156 -20.03 -14.87 1.46
CA TYR A 156 -20.98 -13.80 1.67
C TYR A 156 -21.36 -13.19 0.31
N ASN A 157 -22.61 -13.42 -0.10
CA ASN A 157 -23.15 -12.92 -1.35
C ASN A 157 -24.33 -11.97 -1.09
N PRO A 158 -24.08 -10.69 -0.80
CA PRO A 158 -25.13 -9.68 -0.72
C PRO A 158 -25.66 -9.27 -2.11
N PHE A 159 -25.15 -9.87 -3.18
CA PHE A 159 -25.30 -9.43 -4.56
C PHE A 159 -26.17 -10.38 -5.39
N SER A 160 -27.14 -11.08 -4.79
CA SER A 160 -28.04 -11.97 -5.57
C SER A 160 -28.65 -11.27 -6.79
N HIS A 161 -28.74 -9.94 -6.78
CA HIS A 161 -29.26 -9.11 -7.87
C HIS A 161 -28.24 -8.14 -8.49
N LEU A 162 -26.98 -8.15 -8.06
CA LEU A 162 -25.96 -7.18 -8.47
C LEU A 162 -24.77 -7.87 -9.14
N THR A 163 -24.29 -7.33 -10.25
CA THR A 163 -23.09 -7.85 -10.93
C THR A 163 -21.84 -7.14 -10.40
N ILE A 164 -20.91 -7.93 -9.84
CA ILE A 164 -19.63 -7.39 -9.37
C ILE A 164 -18.64 -7.39 -10.52
N SER A 165 -18.27 -6.21 -11.00
CA SER A 165 -17.31 -6.04 -12.10
C SER A 165 -15.84 -6.17 -11.65
N PHE A 166 -15.58 -6.22 -10.33
CA PHE A 166 -14.24 -6.25 -9.78
C PHE A 166 -13.67 -7.67 -9.72
N ARG A 167 -12.47 -7.87 -10.28
CA ARG A 167 -11.75 -9.15 -10.16
C ARG A 167 -11.24 -9.42 -8.74
N ASN A 168 -10.75 -8.37 -8.07
CA ASN A 168 -10.17 -8.45 -6.73
C ASN A 168 -10.82 -7.39 -5.84
N TYR A 169 -11.68 -7.83 -4.92
CA TYR A 169 -12.33 -6.97 -3.95
C TYR A 169 -12.42 -7.67 -2.59
N ILE A 170 -12.68 -6.88 -1.56
CA ILE A 170 -13.05 -7.34 -0.22
C ILE A 170 -14.31 -6.62 0.25
N ILE A 171 -14.97 -7.21 1.25
CA ILE A 171 -16.14 -6.62 1.90
C ILE A 171 -15.90 -6.65 3.39
N THR A 172 -16.04 -5.50 4.04
CA THR A 172 -15.96 -5.41 5.49
C THR A 172 -17.26 -5.85 6.15
N LYS A 173 -17.20 -6.33 7.39
CA LYS A 173 -18.43 -6.63 8.15
C LYS A 173 -19.23 -5.37 8.43
N ASP A 174 -18.54 -4.30 8.80
CA ASP A 174 -19.15 -3.02 9.12
C ASP A 174 -19.34 -2.17 7.85
N PRO A 175 -20.45 -1.42 7.73
CA PRO A 175 -20.64 -0.44 6.68
C PRO A 175 -19.53 0.61 6.67
N PHE A 176 -19.22 1.17 5.49
CA PHE A 176 -18.16 2.18 5.36
C PHE A 176 -18.38 3.40 6.26
N CYS A 177 -19.62 3.89 6.36
CA CYS A 177 -19.96 5.00 7.25
C CYS A 177 -19.67 4.68 8.72
N SER A 178 -19.98 3.45 9.17
CA SER A 178 -19.71 3.01 10.54
C SER A 178 -18.21 2.89 10.80
N LEU A 179 -17.46 2.32 9.85
CA LEU A 179 -16.00 2.29 9.92
C LEU A 179 -15.41 3.68 10.06
N ARG A 180 -15.87 4.65 9.25
CA ARG A 180 -15.38 6.04 9.33
C ARG A 180 -15.54 6.63 10.73
N VAL A 181 -16.74 6.50 11.29
CA VAL A 181 -17.05 7.04 12.62
C VAL A 181 -16.23 6.33 13.71
N THR A 182 -16.19 5.00 13.68
CA THR A 182 -15.43 4.22 14.68
C THR A 182 -13.95 4.54 14.62
N THR A 183 -13.35 4.56 13.43
CA THR A 183 -11.93 4.85 13.25
C THR A 183 -11.59 6.29 13.64
N TYR A 184 -12.45 7.28 13.37
CA TYR A 184 -12.27 8.65 13.84
C TYR A 184 -12.31 8.75 15.38
N ASN A 185 -13.29 8.08 16.00
CA ASN A 185 -13.43 8.09 17.45
C ASN A 185 -12.26 7.42 18.17
N LEU A 186 -11.63 6.41 17.56
CA LEU A 186 -10.44 5.75 18.10
C LEU A 186 -9.15 6.55 17.89
N TYR A 187 -9.14 7.44 16.89
CA TYR A 187 -8.03 8.35 16.64
C TYR A 187 -7.98 9.52 17.65
N ARG A 188 -9.14 9.97 18.12
CA ARG A 188 -9.30 11.07 19.08
C ARG A 188 -8.94 10.63 20.50
#